data_AF-A0A7Z9IHR3-F1
#
_entry.id   AF-A0A7Z9IHR3-F1
#
_cell.length_a   1.000
_cell.length_b   1.000
_cell.length_c   1.000
_cell.angle_alpha   90.00
_cell.angle_beta   90.00
_cell.angle_gamma   90.00
#
_symmetry.space_group_name_H-M   'P 1'
#
loop_
_entity.id
_entity.type
_entity.pdbx_description
1 polymer ?
#
loop_
_entity_poly.entity_id
_entity_poly.type
_entity_poly.pdbx_seq_one_letter_code
_entity_poly.pdbx_strand_id
1 'polypeptide(L)' 'MELRRVVITGAGLVSPVGNDVQSCWESMLAGRSGGGPVTLFDATP' A
#
# COMPACT_ATOMS: atom_id res chain seq x y z
N MET A 1 -10.25 -21.75 26.82
CA MET A 1 -10.69 -21.44 25.44
C MET A 1 -9.51 -21.71 24.53
N GLU A 2 -9.63 -22.58 23.53
CA GLU A 2 -8.61 -22.67 22.48
C GLU A 2 -8.81 -21.55 21.46
N LEU A 3 -7.70 -20.92 21.05
CA LEU A 3 -7.72 -19.89 20.02
C LEU A 3 -7.78 -20.56 18.64
N ARG A 4 -8.81 -20.24 17.85
CA ARG A 4 -8.91 -20.68 16.46
C ARG A 4 -7.87 -19.94 15.61
N ARG A 5 -7.01 -20.68 14.92
CA ARG A 5 -6.05 -20.10 13.97
C ARG A 5 -6.79 -19.63 12.72
N VAL A 6 -6.69 -18.33 12.46
CA VAL A 6 -7.17 -17.71 11.21
C VAL A 6 -5.94 -17.25 10.43
N VAL A 7 -5.96 -17.44 9.11
CA VAL A 7 -4.84 -17.11 8.21
C VAL A 7 -5.32 -16.25 7.04
N ILE A 8 -4.39 -15.50 6.45
CA ILE A 8 -4.61 -14.74 5.21
C ILE A 8 -4.31 -15.69 4.04
N THR A 9 -5.28 -15.91 3.16
CA THR A 9 -5.14 -16.76 1.96
C THR A 9 -4.88 -15.98 0.68
N GLY A 10 -5.01 -14.66 0.72
CA GLY A 10 -4.73 -13.77 -0.41
C GLY A 10 -4.75 -12.31 0.02
N ALA A 11 -4.04 -11.48 -0.73
CA ALA A 11 -3.99 -10.03 -0.55
C ALA A 11 -3.94 -9.32 -1.90
N GLY A 12 -4.54 -8.14 -1.97
CA GLY A 12 -4.48 -7.24 -3.12
C GLY A 12 -4.30 -5.81 -2.60
N LEU A 13 -3.53 -5.00 -3.32
CA LEU A 13 -3.14 -3.68 -2.88
C LEU A 13 -3.22 -2.66 -4.02
N VAL A 14 -3.73 -1.47 -3.72
CA VAL A 14 -3.67 -0.28 -4.57
C VAL A 14 -3.22 0.86 -3.68
N SER A 15 -2.05 1.42 -3.94
CA SER A 15 -1.42 2.40 -3.07
C SER A 15 -0.43 3.29 -3.82
N PRO A 16 -0.07 4.46 -3.28
CA PRO A 16 0.93 5.35 -3.89
C PRO A 16 2.33 4.74 -4.05
N VAL A 17 2.63 3.62 -3.41
CA VAL A 17 3.93 2.94 -3.47
C VAL A 17 3.87 1.60 -4.20
N GLY A 18 2.73 1.23 -4.80
CA GLY A 18 2.56 -0.02 -5.55
C GLY A 18 1.09 -0.41 -5.67
N ASN A 19 0.73 -0.97 -6.83
CA ASN A 19 -0.64 -1.36 -7.18
C ASN A 19 -0.83 -2.89 -7.24
N ASP A 20 0.09 -3.61 -6.62
CA ASP A 20 0.02 -5.03 -6.35
C ASP A 20 0.86 -5.34 -5.10
N VAL A 21 0.77 -6.57 -4.59
CA VAL A 21 1.47 -6.99 -3.37
C VAL A 21 2.99 -6.87 -3.53
N GLN A 22 3.52 -7.27 -4.69
CA GLN A 22 4.96 -7.35 -4.91
C GLN A 22 5.57 -5.96 -5.03
N SER A 23 5.02 -5.11 -5.91
CA SER A 23 5.53 -3.75 -6.13
C SER A 23 5.45 -2.90 -4.86
N CYS A 24 4.36 -3.04 -4.09
CA CYS A 24 4.20 -2.37 -2.81
C CYS A 24 5.25 -2.82 -1.79
N TRP A 25 5.45 -4.13 -1.64
CA TRP A 25 6.43 -4.70 -0.71
C TRP A 25 7.86 -4.26 -1.03
N GLU A 26 8.27 -4.35 -2.29
CA GLU A 26 9.59 -3.91 -2.74
C GLU A 26 9.81 -2.43 -2.48
N SER A 27 8.79 -1.59 -2.71
CA SER A 27 8.86 -0.15 -2.43
C SER A 27 9.03 0.16 -0.96
N MET A 28 8.28 -0.52 -0.10
CA MET A 28 8.37 -0.34 1.35
C MET A 28 9.75 -0.73 1.87
N LEU A 29 10.30 -1.87 1.44
CA LEU A 29 11.63 -2.31 1.83
C LEU A 29 12.73 -1.35 1.35
N ALA A 30 12.57 -0.77 0.16
CA ALA A 30 13.50 0.22 -0.37
C ALA A 30 13.30 1.64 0.21
N GLY A 31 12.33 1.85 1.10
CA GLY A 31 12.05 3.16 1.69
C GLY A 31 11.55 4.20 0.68
N ARG A 32 10.89 3.78 -0.41
CA ARG A 32 10.36 4.67 -1.44
C ARG A 32 9.18 5.48 -0.90
N SER A 33 9.20 6.79 -1.07
CA SER A 33 8.05 7.66 -0.79
C SER A 33 7.05 7.61 -1.96
N GLY A 34 5.76 7.52 -1.64
CA GLY A 34 4.65 7.66 -2.60
C GLY A 34 4.00 9.04 -2.58
N GLY A 35 4.52 9.99 -1.78
CA GLY A 35 3.97 11.35 -1.69
C GLY A 35 4.35 12.20 -2.90
N GLY A 36 3.39 12.94 -3.45
CA GLY A 36 3.58 13.86 -4.57
C GLY A 36 2.52 14.95 -4.61
N PRO A 37 2.63 15.91 -5.56
CA PRO A 37 1.64 16.97 -5.74
C PRO A 37 0.24 16.43 -6.02
N VAL A 38 -0.79 17.16 -5.57
CA VAL A 38 -2.19 16.84 -5.89
C VAL A 38 -2.42 17.03 -7.39
N THR A 39 -3.00 16.04 -8.06
CA THR A 39 -3.29 16.07 -9.51
C THR A 39 -4.79 16.10 -9.83
N LEU A 40 -5.65 15.91 -8.84
CA LEU A 40 -7.10 15.75 -9.05
C LEU A 40 -7.90 17.03 -8.84
N PHE A 41 -7.34 18.01 -8.11
CA PHE A 41 -7.95 19.30 -7.89
C PHE A 41 -6.87 20.36 -7.66
N ASP A 42 -7.25 21.63 -7.80
CA ASP A 42 -6.39 22.76 -7.45
C ASP A 42 -6.32 22.90 -5.93
N ALA A 43 -5.13 22.67 -5.39
CA ALA A 43 -4.86 22.70 -3.96
C ALA A 43 -4.18 24.01 -3.51
N THR A 44 -4.15 25.05 -4.34
CA THR A 44 -3.67 26.37 -3.90
C THR A 44 -4.66 27.03 -2.93
N PRO A 45 -4.19 27.69 -1.85
CA PRO A 45 -5.04 28.37 -0.86
C PRO A 45 -5.91 29.49 -1.44
#